data_AF-A0A7V0JLX7-F1
#
_entry.id   AF-A0A7V0JLX7-F1
#
_cell.length_a   1.000
_cell.length_b   1.000
_cell.length_c   1.000
_cell.angle_alpha   90.00
_cell.angle_beta   90.00
_cell.angle_gamma   90.00
#
_symmetry.space_group_name_H-M   'P 1'
#
loop_
_entity.id
_entity.type
_entity.pdbx_description
1 polymer ?
#
loop_
_entity_poly.entity_id
_entity_poly.type
_entity_poly.pdbx_seq_one_letter_code
_entity_poly.pdbx_strand_id
1 'polypeptide(L)'
;MANLRIENVQQVPVKNSEKATQKGPTGFGEIIKGAINNVNGLDREANRSIVDLLQGKTDIHETMIALQKADISMRLFLTIRNKVLDAYREIMHMQF
;
A
#
# COMPACT_ATOMS: atom_id res chain seq x y z
N MET A 1 -37.88 -31.44 -50.81
CA MET A 1 -37.72 -29.99 -50.55
C MET A 1 -38.22 -29.71 -49.14
N ALA A 2 -37.31 -29.63 -48.18
CA ALA A 2 -37.62 -29.24 -46.80
C ALA A 2 -36.55 -28.25 -46.37
N ASN A 3 -36.95 -26.97 -46.31
CA ASN A 3 -36.11 -25.87 -45.84
C ASN A 3 -35.87 -26.04 -44.35
N LEU A 4 -34.65 -26.39 -43.96
CA LEU A 4 -34.19 -26.26 -42.57
C LEU A 4 -33.96 -24.77 -42.29
N ARG A 5 -35.00 -24.15 -41.74
CA ARG A 5 -34.98 -22.78 -41.21
C ARG A 5 -34.08 -22.77 -39.98
N ILE A 6 -32.91 -22.15 -40.09
CA ILE A 6 -32.02 -21.92 -38.94
C ILE A 6 -32.77 -20.99 -37.97
N GLU A 7 -33.20 -21.54 -36.84
CA GLU A 7 -33.75 -20.82 -35.71
C GLU A 7 -32.68 -19.89 -35.13
N ASN A 8 -33.01 -18.61 -35.11
CA ASN A 8 -32.75 -17.66 -34.03
C ASN A 8 -31.53 -17.98 -33.14
N VAL A 9 -30.36 -17.49 -33.55
CA VAL A 9 -29.22 -17.35 -32.66
C VAL A 9 -29.58 -16.28 -31.64
N GLN A 10 -30.11 -16.73 -30.50
CA GLN A 10 -30.34 -15.93 -29.31
C GLN A 10 -28.99 -15.29 -28.93
N GLN A 11 -28.85 -14.01 -29.24
CA GLN A 11 -27.70 -13.21 -28.86
C GLN A 11 -27.59 -13.25 -27.33
N VAL A 12 -26.50 -13.85 -26.84
CA VAL A 12 -26.14 -13.79 -25.43
C VAL A 12 -25.99 -12.32 -25.07
N PRO A 13 -26.72 -11.78 -24.07
CA PRO A 13 -26.52 -10.40 -23.68
C PRO A 13 -25.12 -10.30 -23.09
N VAL A 14 -24.22 -9.66 -23.84
CA VAL A 14 -22.91 -9.24 -23.34
C VAL A 14 -23.22 -8.21 -22.25
N LYS A 15 -23.34 -8.71 -21.03
CA LYS A 15 -23.41 -7.92 -19.81
C LYS A 15 -22.17 -7.04 -19.85
N ASN A 16 -22.37 -5.76 -20.17
CA ASN A 16 -21.38 -4.70 -20.02
C ASN A 16 -20.65 -4.96 -18.71
N SER A 17 -19.42 -5.44 -18.83
CA SER A 17 -18.53 -5.56 -17.69
C SER A 17 -18.30 -4.13 -17.26
N GLU A 18 -19.00 -3.80 -16.18
CA GLU A 18 -18.87 -2.58 -15.41
C GLU A 18 -17.42 -2.17 -15.41
N LYS A 19 -17.18 -0.94 -15.88
CA LYS A 19 -15.91 -0.22 -15.84
C LYS A 19 -14.99 -0.83 -14.80
N ALA A 20 -14.06 -1.67 -15.24
CA ALA A 20 -12.83 -1.90 -14.52
C ALA A 20 -12.23 -0.50 -14.41
N THR A 21 -12.49 0.13 -13.27
CA THR A 21 -11.88 1.38 -12.89
C THR A 21 -10.42 1.00 -12.79
N GLN A 22 -9.69 1.21 -13.90
CA GLN A 22 -8.25 1.26 -13.88
C GLN A 22 -7.97 2.35 -12.84
N LYS A 23 -7.73 1.93 -11.58
CA LYS A 23 -7.01 2.76 -10.65
C LYS A 23 -5.76 3.12 -11.42
N GLY A 24 -5.68 4.37 -11.87
CA GLY A 24 -4.46 4.88 -12.49
C GLY A 24 -3.28 4.54 -11.58
N PRO A 25 -2.06 4.44 -12.14
CA PRO A 25 -0.88 4.08 -11.35
C PRO A 25 -0.89 4.88 -10.05
N THR A 26 -0.94 4.17 -8.91
CA THR A 26 -0.98 4.76 -7.57
C THR A 26 0.05 5.87 -7.52
N GLY A 27 -0.41 7.10 -7.29
CA GLY A 27 0.47 8.26 -7.41
C GLY A 27 1.64 8.12 -6.44
N PHE A 28 2.83 8.58 -6.84
CA PHE A 28 4.02 8.51 -5.96
C PHE A 28 3.74 9.08 -4.55
N GLY A 29 2.97 10.18 -4.48
CA GLY A 29 2.52 10.76 -3.21
C GLY A 29 1.59 9.86 -2.39
N GLU A 30 0.75 9.05 -3.02
CA GLU A 30 -0.10 8.07 -2.33
C GLU A 30 0.73 6.92 -1.74
N ILE A 31 1.78 6.49 -2.45
CA ILE A 31 2.72 5.48 -1.95
C ILE A 31 3.45 6.01 -0.70
N ILE A 32 3.95 7.25 -0.75
CA ILE A 32 4.62 7.89 0.39
C ILE A 32 3.65 8.07 1.56
N LYS A 33 2.42 8.52 1.30
CA LYS A 33 1.38 8.65 2.33
C LYS A 33 1.04 7.29 2.95
N GLY A 34 0.97 6.23 2.15
CA GLY A 34 0.80 4.87 2.62
C GLY A 34 1.95 4.41 3.52
N ALA A 35 3.20 4.69 3.12
CA ALA A 35 4.38 4.38 3.92
C ALA A 35 4.39 5.11 5.26
N ILE A 36 4.05 6.40 5.29
CA ILE A 36 3.92 7.19 6.53
C ILE A 36 2.88 6.57 7.47
N ASN A 37 1.72 6.22 6.94
CA ASN A 37 0.65 5.60 7.72
C ASN A 37 1.08 4.23 8.27
N ASN A 38 1.84 3.46 7.49
CA ASN A 38 2.35 2.16 7.91
C ASN A 38 3.33 2.30 9.08
N VAL A 39 4.33 3.19 8.96
CA VAL A 39 5.32 3.44 10.03
C VAL A 39 4.64 3.93 11.32
N ASN A 40 3.71 4.88 11.21
CA ASN A 40 2.93 5.35 12.36
C ASN A 40 2.08 4.22 12.98
N GLY A 41 1.59 3.28 12.16
CA GLY A 41 0.92 2.07 12.65
C GLY A 41 1.86 1.21 13.49
N LEU A 42 3.06 0.92 12.98
CA LEU A 42 4.07 0.13 13.68
C LEU A 42 4.55 0.79 14.97
N ASP A 43 4.74 2.11 14.97
CA ASP A 43 5.10 2.85 16.19
C ASP A 43 4.01 2.73 17.26
N ARG A 44 2.73 2.83 16.87
CA ARG A 44 1.60 2.66 17.80
C ARG A 44 1.51 1.22 18.32
N GLU A 45 1.74 0.25 17.46
CA GLU A 45 1.75 -1.17 17.84
C GLU A 45 2.87 -1.46 18.84
N ALA A 46 4.07 -0.95 18.59
CA ALA A 46 5.20 -1.08 19.52
C ALA A 46 4.90 -0.44 20.88
N ASN A 47 4.36 0.79 20.88
CA ASN A 47 3.96 1.47 22.12
C ASN A 47 2.86 0.70 22.88
N ARG A 48 1.89 0.15 22.17
CA ARG A 48 0.84 -0.68 22.77
C ARG A 48 1.42 -1.95 23.37
N SER A 49 2.33 -2.61 22.66
CA SER A 49 2.98 -3.83 23.15
C SER A 49 3.80 -3.57 24.41
N ILE A 50 4.49 -2.42 24.52
CA ILE A 50 5.15 -2.00 25.77
C ILE A 50 4.14 -1.89 26.92
N VAL A 51 2.99 -1.25 26.69
CA VAL A 51 1.96 -1.09 27.72
C VAL A 51 1.39 -2.45 28.13
N ASP A 52 1.14 -3.34 27.17
CA ASP A 52 0.65 -4.68 27.42
C ASP A 52 1.69 -5.51 28.19
N LEU A 53 3.00 -5.33 27.94
CA LEU A 53 4.07 -6.01 28.66
C LEU A 53 4.10 -5.58 30.13
N LEU A 54 3.99 -4.28 30.39
CA LEU A 54 3.93 -3.74 31.75
C LEU A 54 2.68 -4.21 32.52
N GLN A 55 1.62 -4.56 31.79
CA GLN A 55 0.39 -5.14 32.34
C GLN A 55 0.43 -6.68 32.44
N GLY A 56 1.53 -7.32 32.01
CA GLY A 56 1.67 -8.78 32.00
C GLY A 56 0.81 -9.49 30.96
N LYS A 57 0.37 -8.79 29.90
CA LYS A 57 -0.51 -9.30 28.84
C LYS A 57 0.22 -9.83 27.60
N THR A 58 1.50 -9.53 27.45
CA THR A 58 2.36 -9.99 26.34
C THR A 58 3.75 -10.29 26.87
N ASP A 59 4.50 -11.09 26.12
CA ASP A 59 5.88 -11.45 26.45
C ASP A 59 6.87 -10.39 25.96
N ILE A 60 8.03 -10.37 26.61
CA ILE A 60 9.13 -9.47 26.25
C ILE A 60 9.59 -9.67 24.80
N HIS A 61 9.52 -10.91 24.29
CA HIS A 61 9.92 -11.24 22.93
C HIS A 61 9.00 -10.59 21.88
N GLU A 62 7.69 -10.63 22.09
CA GLU A 62 6.72 -9.98 21.18
C GLU A 62 6.91 -8.46 21.17
N THR A 63 7.10 -7.88 22.36
CA THR A 63 7.38 -6.44 22.50
C THR A 63 8.66 -6.05 21.77
N MET A 64 9.71 -6.85 21.91
CA MET A 64 10.98 -6.59 21.24
C MET A 64 10.88 -6.70 19.72
N ILE A 65 10.11 -7.66 19.20
CA ILE A 65 9.82 -7.79 17.77
C ILE A 65 9.05 -6.56 17.26
N ALA A 66 8.02 -6.11 17.98
CA ALA A 66 7.24 -4.94 17.60
C ALA A 66 8.13 -3.68 17.54
N LEU A 67 9.00 -3.50 18.55
CA LEU A 67 9.97 -2.40 18.58
C LEU A 67 10.97 -2.46 17.43
N GLN A 68 11.52 -3.64 17.12
CA GLN A 68 12.45 -3.81 16.01
C GLN A 68 11.79 -3.53 14.66
N LYS A 69 10.54 -3.97 14.46
CA LYS A 69 9.78 -3.65 13.24
C LYS A 69 9.59 -2.15 13.07
N ALA A 70 9.23 -1.44 14.15
CA ALA A 70 9.07 0.00 14.15
C ALA A 70 10.40 0.71 13.82
N ASP A 71 11.50 0.36 14.49
CA ASP A 71 12.83 0.95 14.26
C ASP A 71 13.32 0.74 12.81
N ILE A 72 13.29 -0.49 12.30
CA ILE A 72 13.74 -0.80 10.93
C ILE A 72 12.88 -0.03 9.90
N SER A 73 11.56 -0.02 10.10
CA SER A 73 10.63 0.68 9.19
C SER A 73 10.84 2.19 9.21
N MET A 74 11.12 2.76 10.38
CA MET A 74 11.42 4.19 10.50
C MET A 74 12.76 4.55 9.83
N ARG A 75 13.80 3.73 9.98
CA ARG A 75 15.08 3.91 9.26
C ARG A 75 14.88 3.87 7.75
N LEU A 76 14.09 2.92 7.26
CA LEU A 76 13.74 2.83 5.86
C LEU A 76 13.00 4.09 5.38
N PHE A 77 12.02 4.55 6.15
CA PHE A 77 11.27 5.77 5.84
C PHE A 77 12.16 7.02 5.76
N LEU A 78 13.07 7.20 6.72
CA LEU A 78 14.04 8.30 6.70
C LEU A 78 14.94 8.25 5.46
N THR A 79 15.36 7.04 5.06
CA THR A 79 16.16 6.83 3.85
C THR A 79 15.38 7.26 2.60
N ILE A 80 14.12 6.84 2.49
CA ILE A 80 13.24 7.22 1.38
C ILE A 80 13.01 8.74 1.39
N ARG A 81 12.69 9.33 2.55
CA ARG A 81 12.51 10.78 2.70
C ARG A 81 13.72 11.55 2.18
N ASN A 82 14.93 11.13 2.55
CA ASN A 82 16.16 11.76 2.09
C ASN A 82 16.30 11.63 0.57
N LYS A 83 16.09 10.43 0.01
CA LYS A 83 16.16 10.22 -1.45
C LYS A 83 15.16 11.05 -2.25
N VAL A 84 13.97 11.28 -1.70
CA VAL A 84 12.97 12.16 -2.34
C VAL A 84 13.40 13.61 -2.30
N LEU A 85 13.96 14.08 -1.19
CA LEU A 85 14.51 15.43 -1.11
C LEU A 85 15.69 15.61 -2.05
N ASP A 86 16.55 14.60 -2.19
CA ASP A 86 17.67 14.60 -3.13
C ASP A 86 17.16 14.64 -4.58
N ALA A 87 16.18 13.80 -4.94
CA ALA A 87 15.58 13.80 -6.27
C ALA A 87 14.92 15.15 -6.61
N TYR A 88 14.23 15.77 -5.63
CA TYR A 88 13.68 17.10 -5.80
C TYR A 88 14.78 18.14 -6.03
N ARG A 89 15.86 18.10 -5.24
CA ARG A 89 17.02 18.99 -5.43
C ARG A 89 17.68 18.78 -6.79
N GLU A 90 17.85 17.55 -7.24
CA GLU A 90 18.47 17.24 -8.54
C GLU A 90 17.68 17.84 -9.70
N ILE A 91 16.35 17.69 -9.69
CA ILE A 91 15.46 18.29 -10.71
C ILE A 91 15.62 19.82 -10.74
N MET A 92 15.79 20.46 -9.58
CA MET A 92 16.04 21.91 -9.49
C MET A 92 17.43 22.31 -9.99
N HIS A 93 18.45 21.48 -9.80
CA HIS A 93 19.82 21.76 -10.25
C HIS A 93 20.05 21.47 -11.74
N MET A 94 19.24 20.60 -12.36
CA MET A 94 19.28 20.37 -13.81
C MET A 94 18.74 21.55 -14.63
N GLN A 95 18.14 22.56 -14.00
CA GLN A 95 17.64 23.78 -14.68
C GLN A 95 18.72 24.87 -14.80
N PHE A 96 19.91 24.58 -15.34
CA PHE A 96 20.82 25.60 -15.86
C PHE A 96 21.67 25.06 -17.01
#